data_AF-A0A097AQA0-F1
#
_entry.id   AF-A0A097AQA0-F1
#
_cell.length_a   1.000
_cell.length_b   1.000
_cell.length_c   1.000
_cell.angle_alpha   90.00
_cell.angle_beta   90.00
_cell.angle_gamma   90.00
#
_symmetry.space_group_name_H-M   'P 1'
#
loop_
_entity.id
_entity.type
_entity.pdbx_description
1 polymer ?
#
loop_
_entity_poly.entity_id
_entity_poly.type
_entity_poly.pdbx_seq_one_letter_code
_entity_poly.pdbx_strand_id
1 'polypeptide(L)'
;MLIFSNIDFSGPEFNMSPILMFILVGIIGPVLETYLFQVVLLYFLSKINYLNNHKALLIIVASIIFGILHSYSLFYMISTFLAVVILNYSYLIYRNKTLSSFAIVLSIPSIHNIIDVLLFIITNRNTLIFNL
;
A
#
# COMPACT_ATOMS: atom_id res chain seq x y z
N MET A 1 -30.58 -7.42 0.12
CA MET A 1 -29.55 -8.44 -0.16
C MET A 1 -29.06 -8.36 -1.63
N LEU A 2 -28.91 -7.16 -2.20
CA LEU A 2 -28.50 -6.92 -3.61
C LEU A 2 -27.40 -5.86 -3.76
N ILE A 3 -27.01 -5.17 -2.67
CA ILE A 3 -26.00 -4.09 -2.74
C ILE A 3 -24.58 -4.66 -2.69
N PHE A 4 -24.35 -5.76 -1.98
CA PHE A 4 -23.01 -6.37 -1.84
C PHE A 4 -22.60 -7.23 -3.03
N SER A 5 -23.53 -7.68 -3.88
CA SER A 5 -23.22 -8.58 -5.01
C SER A 5 -22.55 -7.89 -6.20
N ASN A 6 -22.52 -6.56 -6.22
CA ASN A 6 -21.94 -5.75 -7.31
C ASN A 6 -20.66 -5.02 -6.89
N ILE A 7 -20.12 -5.29 -5.70
CA ILE A 7 -18.86 -4.70 -5.27
C ILE A 7 -17.73 -5.48 -5.91
N ASP A 8 -16.96 -4.80 -6.75
CA ASP A 8 -15.73 -5.35 -7.30
C ASP A 8 -14.62 -5.30 -6.25
N PHE A 9 -14.15 -6.48 -5.85
CA PHE A 9 -13.04 -6.67 -4.92
C PHE A 9 -11.71 -6.97 -5.64
N SER A 10 -11.66 -6.76 -6.96
CA SER A 10 -10.45 -6.95 -7.74
C SER A 10 -9.30 -6.09 -7.23
N GLY A 11 -8.10 -6.67 -7.32
CA GLY A 11 -6.82 -6.02 -7.07
C GLY A 11 -5.87 -6.30 -8.23
N PRO A 12 -4.58 -6.02 -8.07
CA PRO A 12 -3.60 -6.29 -9.13
C PRO A 12 -3.52 -7.78 -9.47
N GLU A 13 -3.54 -8.09 -10.77
CA GLU A 13 -3.26 -9.43 -11.28
C GLU A 13 -1.78 -9.57 -11.63
N PHE A 14 -1.16 -10.67 -11.22
CA PHE A 14 0.26 -10.92 -11.45
C PHE A 14 0.46 -12.12 -12.38
N ASN A 15 1.01 -11.86 -13.57
CA ASN A 15 1.42 -12.89 -14.52
C ASN A 15 2.95 -13.01 -14.55
N MET A 16 3.53 -13.49 -13.45
CA MET A 16 4.97 -13.71 -13.31
C MET A 16 5.29 -14.93 -12.45
N SER A 17 6.54 -15.39 -12.49
CA SER A 17 6.95 -16.56 -11.70
C SER A 17 6.84 -16.26 -10.19
N PRO A 18 6.57 -17.27 -9.34
CA PRO A 18 6.50 -17.11 -7.89
C PRO A 18 7.72 -16.39 -7.28
N ILE A 19 8.93 -16.72 -7.75
CA ILE A 19 10.17 -16.08 -7.28
C ILE A 19 10.20 -14.60 -7.67
N LEU A 20 9.81 -14.28 -8.90
CA LEU A 20 9.84 -12.89 -9.37
C LEU A 20 8.79 -12.06 -8.64
N MET A 21 7.60 -12.62 -8.40
CA MET A 21 6.55 -11.98 -7.62
C MET A 21 7.01 -11.71 -6.18
N PHE A 22 7.67 -12.66 -5.53
CA PHE A 22 8.21 -12.46 -4.19
C PHE A 22 9.24 -11.32 -4.12
N ILE A 23 10.17 -11.28 -5.08
CA ILE A 23 11.19 -10.22 -5.13
C ILE A 23 10.56 -8.86 -5.45
N LEU A 24 9.77 -8.78 -6.53
CA LEU A 24 9.24 -7.50 -7.02
C LEU A 24 8.09 -6.97 -6.17
N VAL A 25 7.10 -7.81 -5.83
CA VAL A 25 5.88 -7.39 -5.12
C VAL A 25 6.07 -7.48 -3.60
N GLY A 26 6.75 -8.52 -3.12
CA GLY A 26 6.94 -8.74 -1.69
C GLY A 26 8.04 -7.87 -1.06
N ILE A 27 9.10 -7.56 -1.80
CA ILE A 27 10.28 -6.85 -1.25
C ILE A 27 10.47 -5.48 -1.89
N ILE A 28 10.65 -5.42 -3.22
CA ILE A 28 11.04 -4.18 -3.90
C ILE A 28 9.89 -3.16 -3.93
N GLY A 29 8.67 -3.61 -4.22
CA GLY A 29 7.47 -2.79 -4.31
C GLY A 29 7.24 -1.96 -3.03
N PRO A 30 7.12 -2.59 -1.85
CA PRO A 30 6.95 -1.88 -0.58
C PRO A 30 8.04 -0.84 -0.31
N VAL A 31 9.30 -1.14 -0.65
CA VAL A 31 10.42 -0.20 -0.48
C VAL A 31 10.24 1.02 -1.37
N LEU A 32 9.96 0.81 -2.66
CA LEU A 32 9.75 1.89 -3.63
C LEU A 32 8.51 2.72 -3.30
N GLU A 33 7.39 2.07 -3.00
CA GLU A 33 6.14 2.74 -2.61
C GLU A 33 6.33 3.58 -1.35
N THR A 34 6.91 3.00 -0.30
CA THR A 34 7.14 3.73 0.97
C THR A 34 8.04 4.95 0.74
N TYR A 35 9.09 4.81 -0.07
CA TYR A 35 9.97 5.92 -0.37
C TYR A 35 9.27 7.02 -1.17
N LEU A 36 8.60 6.65 -2.26
CA LEU A 36 7.94 7.62 -3.13
C LEU A 36 6.79 8.35 -2.43
N PHE A 37 5.99 7.65 -1.63
CA PHE A 37 4.76 8.23 -1.07
C PHE A 37 4.95 8.79 0.34
N GLN A 38 5.61 8.07 1.24
CA GLN A 38 5.79 8.56 2.61
C GLN A 38 7.02 9.47 2.75
N VAL A 39 8.04 9.34 1.90
CA VAL A 39 9.19 10.26 1.92
C VAL A 39 9.01 11.39 0.93
N VAL A 40 8.95 11.07 -0.36
CA VAL A 40 9.04 12.08 -1.44
C VAL A 40 7.76 12.92 -1.55
N LEU A 41 6.59 12.28 -1.66
CA LEU A 41 5.31 12.99 -1.79
C LEU A 41 5.02 13.84 -0.55
N LEU A 42 5.13 13.28 0.66
CA LEU A 42 4.93 14.06 1.90
C LEU A 42 5.94 15.22 2.02
N TYR A 43 7.19 15.04 1.58
CA TYR A 43 8.15 16.13 1.53
C TYR A 43 7.67 17.27 0.64
N PHE A 44 7.28 16.98 -0.62
CA PHE A 44 6.84 18.02 -1.55
C PHE A 44 5.54 18.69 -1.12
N LEU A 45 4.54 17.92 -0.66
CA LEU A 45 3.29 18.49 -0.15
C LEU A 45 3.53 19.36 1.09
N SER A 46 4.49 19.00 1.94
CA SER A 46 4.87 19.83 3.11
C SER A 46 5.56 21.15 2.75
N LYS A 47 5.95 21.37 1.49
CA LYS A 47 6.43 22.68 1.01
C LYS A 47 5.30 23.68 0.78
N ILE A 48 4.06 23.22 0.68
CA ILE A 48 2.88 24.08 0.57
C ILE A 48 2.52 24.56 1.99
N ASN A 49 2.72 25.85 2.27
CA ASN A 49 2.55 26.43 3.61
C ASN A 49 1.20 26.06 4.26
N TYR A 50 0.11 26.11 3.49
CA TYR A 50 -1.21 25.74 4.00
C TYR A 50 -1.28 24.28 4.48
N LEU A 51 -0.80 23.33 3.68
CA LEU A 51 -0.77 21.91 4.06
C LEU A 51 0.21 21.66 5.21
N ASN A 52 1.35 22.33 5.22
CA ASN A 52 2.34 22.18 6.28
C ASN A 52 1.79 22.57 7.66
N ASN A 53 0.93 23.60 7.69
CA ASN A 53 0.27 24.09 8.90
C ASN A 53 -0.94 23.22 9.31
N HIS A 54 -1.48 22.41 8.40
CA HIS A 54 -2.64 21.53 8.64
C HIS A 54 -2.26 20.06 8.41
N LYS A 55 -1.58 19.44 9.39
CA LYS A 55 -1.04 18.08 9.26
C LYS A 55 -2.09 17.01 8.92
N ALA A 56 -3.29 17.11 9.48
CA ALA A 56 -4.39 16.20 9.14
C ALA A 56 -4.75 16.32 7.64
N LEU A 57 -4.86 17.55 7.12
CA LEU A 57 -5.14 17.77 5.71
C LEU A 57 -4.00 17.28 4.82
N LEU A 58 -2.74 17.49 5.21
CA LEU A 58 -1.57 16.94 4.52
C LEU A 58 -1.66 15.41 4.40
N ILE A 59 -2.00 14.71 5.48
CA ILE A 59 -2.18 13.25 5.50
C ILE A 59 -3.31 12.84 4.55
N ILE A 60 -4.47 13.51 4.64
CA ILE A 60 -5.63 13.18 3.80
C ILE A 60 -5.31 13.38 2.33
N VAL A 61 -4.74 14.52 1.94
CA VAL A 61 -4.37 14.80 0.54
C VAL A 61 -3.36 13.79 0.01
N ALA A 62 -2.30 13.48 0.77
CA ALA A 62 -1.31 12.49 0.36
C ALA A 62 -1.93 11.09 0.19
N SER A 63 -2.86 10.71 1.07
CA SER A 63 -3.54 9.42 1.02
C SER A 63 -4.53 9.32 -0.13
N ILE A 64 -5.24 10.42 -0.45
CA ILE A 64 -6.12 10.49 -1.63
C ILE A 64 -5.31 10.29 -2.91
N ILE A 65 -4.17 10.98 -3.04
CA ILE A 65 -3.28 10.82 -4.19
C ILE A 65 -2.85 9.35 -4.34
N PHE A 66 -2.43 8.71 -3.24
CA PHE A 66 -2.06 7.30 -3.25
C PHE A 66 -3.22 6.41 -3.71
N GLY A 67 -4.41 6.55 -3.11
CA GLY A 67 -5.58 5.75 -3.45
C GLY A 67 -5.98 5.89 -4.92
N ILE A 68 -6.00 7.13 -5.45
CA ILE A 68 -6.33 7.39 -6.87
C ILE A 68 -5.35 6.69 -7.82
N LEU A 69 -4.06 6.62 -7.45
CA LEU A 69 -3.04 5.92 -8.24
C LEU A 69 -3.17 4.38 -8.18
N HIS A 70 -4.02 3.86 -7.29
CA HIS A 70 -4.32 2.44 -7.11
C HIS A 70 -5.73 2.10 -7.59
N SER A 71 -6.04 2.47 -8.83
CA SER A 71 -7.39 2.45 -9.43
C SER A 71 -7.82 1.10 -10.03
N TYR A 72 -7.58 -0.01 -9.32
CA TYR A 72 -8.02 -1.35 -9.77
C TYR A 72 -9.53 -1.55 -9.61
N SER A 73 -10.07 -1.16 -8.47
CA SER A 73 -11.49 -1.15 -8.17
C SER A 73 -11.81 -0.03 -7.18
N LEU A 74 -13.08 0.36 -7.09
CA LEU A 74 -13.50 1.36 -6.10
C LEU A 74 -13.23 0.89 -4.68
N PHE A 75 -13.47 -0.41 -4.41
CA PHE A 75 -13.18 -0.99 -3.10
C PHE A 75 -11.68 -0.92 -2.78
N TYR A 76 -10.83 -1.32 -3.72
CA TYR A 76 -9.38 -1.28 -3.55
C TYR A 76 -8.84 0.15 -3.38
N MET A 77 -9.37 1.12 -4.13
CA MET A 77 -9.01 2.53 -3.97
C MET A 77 -9.38 3.06 -2.57
N ILE A 78 -10.54 2.70 -2.04
CA ILE A 78 -10.98 3.12 -0.70
C ILE A 78 -10.15 2.42 0.39
N SER A 79 -9.91 1.11 0.27
CA SER A 79 -9.13 0.37 1.26
C SER A 79 -7.67 0.81 1.30
N THR A 80 -7.05 1.04 0.14
CA THR A 80 -5.69 1.59 0.04
C THR A 80 -5.61 3.00 0.60
N PHE A 81 -6.59 3.88 0.29
CA PHE A 81 -6.68 5.21 0.91
C PHE A 81 -6.65 5.11 2.44
N LEU A 82 -7.50 4.28 3.04
CA LEU A 82 -7.58 4.12 4.50
C LEU A 82 -6.29 3.58 5.10
N ALA A 83 -5.67 2.57 4.46
CA ALA A 83 -4.40 2.02 4.89
C ALA A 83 -3.29 3.10 4.86
N VAL A 84 -3.24 3.90 3.79
CA VAL A 84 -2.22 4.95 3.63
C VAL A 84 -2.44 6.14 4.54
N VAL A 85 -3.67 6.43 4.98
CA VAL A 85 -3.90 7.41 6.07
C VAL A 85 -3.13 7.01 7.33
N ILE A 86 -3.17 5.73 7.70
CA ILE A 86 -2.45 5.20 8.86
C ILE A 86 -0.93 5.32 8.63
N LEU A 87 -0.44 4.91 7.47
CA LEU A 87 0.99 4.97 7.14
C LEU A 87 1.54 6.41 7.14
N ASN A 88 0.81 7.36 6.55
CA ASN A 88 1.19 8.77 6.50
C ASN A 88 1.19 9.39 7.91
N TYR A 89 0.19 9.05 8.73
CA TYR A 89 0.14 9.46 10.14
C TYR A 89 1.34 8.93 10.92
N SER A 90 1.63 7.62 10.80
CA SER A 90 2.78 6.98 11.43
C SER A 90 4.10 7.62 10.97
N TYR A 91 4.27 7.85 9.67
CA TYR A 91 5.48 8.48 9.14
C TYR A 91 5.75 9.84 9.80
N LEU A 92 4.75 10.71 9.87
CA LEU A 92 4.91 12.05 10.43
C LEU A 92 5.19 12.04 11.94
N ILE A 93 4.58 11.11 12.69
CA ILE A 93 4.80 11.00 14.15
C ILE A 93 6.20 10.51 14.49
N TYR A 94 6.70 9.53 13.74
CA TYR A 94 8.02 8.94 14.01
C TYR A 94 9.17 9.74 13.40
N ARG A 95 8.90 10.71 12.51
CA ARG A 95 9.93 11.49 11.81
C ARG A 95 10.92 12.21 12.74
N ASN A 96 10.47 12.60 13.93
CA ASN A 96 11.27 13.33 14.92
C ASN A 96 11.71 12.45 16.11
N LYS A 97 11.54 11.12 16.01
CA LYS A 97 11.90 10.17 17.05
C LYS A 97 13.21 9.46 16.69
N THR A 98 13.77 8.73 17.66
CA THR A 98 15.01 7.96 17.50
C THR A 98 14.88 6.79 16.53
N LEU A 99 13.66 6.27 16.34
CA LEU A 99 13.36 5.22 15.37
C LEU A 99 13.18 5.81 13.96
N SER A 100 13.74 5.13 12.95
CA SER A 100 13.55 5.50 11.55
C SER A 100 12.07 5.41 11.17
N SER A 101 11.44 6.57 10.90
CA SER A 101 10.06 6.63 10.43
C SER A 101 9.85 5.82 9.15
N PHE A 102 10.85 5.79 8.27
CA PHE A 102 10.85 4.97 7.07
C PHE A 102 10.80 3.47 7.42
N ALA A 103 11.63 2.99 8.34
CA ALA A 103 11.65 1.57 8.71
C ALA A 103 10.36 1.11 9.36
N ILE A 104 9.76 1.94 10.24
CA ILE A 104 8.48 1.64 10.88
C ILE A 104 7.40 1.49 9.82
N VAL A 105 7.29 2.47 8.92
CA VAL A 105 6.25 2.50 7.90
C VAL A 105 6.45 1.41 6.88
N LEU A 106 7.68 1.12 6.46
CA LEU A 106 8.01 0.07 5.48
C LEU A 106 7.66 -1.32 5.99
N SER A 107 7.73 -1.56 7.31
CA SER A 107 7.47 -2.89 7.87
C SER A 107 6.05 -3.37 7.58
N ILE A 108 5.06 -2.48 7.64
CA ILE A 108 3.64 -2.80 7.44
C ILE A 108 3.34 -3.30 6.01
N PRO A 109 3.60 -2.55 4.93
CA PRO A 109 3.36 -3.00 3.56
C PRO A 109 4.29 -4.16 3.16
N SER A 110 5.50 -4.24 3.72
CA SER A 110 6.38 -5.41 3.46
C SER A 110 5.77 -6.69 4.01
N ILE A 111 5.28 -6.68 5.26
CA ILE A 111 4.63 -7.85 5.86
C ILE A 111 3.36 -8.20 5.09
N HIS A 112 2.52 -7.20 4.79
CA HIS A 112 1.28 -7.38 4.05
C HIS A 112 1.53 -8.04 2.68
N ASN A 113 2.43 -7.47 1.87
CA ASN A 113 2.71 -8.00 0.54
C ASN A 113 3.38 -9.37 0.57
N ILE A 114 4.25 -9.64 1.55
CA ILE A 114 4.82 -10.98 1.72
C ILE A 114 3.73 -11.99 2.03
N ILE A 115 2.79 -11.69 2.92
CA ILE A 115 1.66 -12.58 3.24
C ILE A 115 0.82 -12.83 1.99
N ASP A 116 0.44 -11.79 1.24
CA ASP A 116 -0.37 -11.90 0.03
C ASP A 116 0.32 -12.77 -1.03
N VAL A 117 1.61 -12.53 -1.25
CA VAL A 117 2.42 -13.33 -2.19
C VAL A 117 2.46 -14.80 -1.77
N LEU A 118 2.69 -15.09 -0.48
CA LEU A 118 2.72 -16.46 0.01
C LEU A 118 1.36 -17.15 -0.15
N LEU A 119 0.26 -16.47 0.19
CA LEU A 119 -1.09 -16.99 0.02
C LEU A 119 -1.42 -17.28 -1.45
N PHE A 120 -1.03 -16.39 -2.36
CA PHE A 120 -1.20 -16.58 -3.80
C PHE A 120 -0.45 -17.82 -4.28
N ILE A 121 0.81 -17.99 -3.88
CA ILE A 121 1.64 -19.14 -4.28
C ILE A 121 1.06 -20.46 -3.77
N ILE A 122 0.60 -20.49 -2.52
CA ILE A 122 -0.01 -21.69 -1.91
C ILE A 122 -1.31 -22.05 -2.64
N THR A 123 -2.18 -21.07 -2.86
CA THR A 123 -3.50 -21.29 -3.48
C THR A 123 -3.38 -21.71 -4.95
N ASN A 124 -2.47 -21.10 -5.70
CA ASN A 124 -2.22 -21.47 -7.10
C ASN A 124 -1.51 -22.82 -7.25
N ARG A 125 -0.70 -23.26 -6.27
CA ARG A 125 -0.18 -24.63 -6.25
C ARG A 125 -1.29 -25.66 -6.06
N ASN A 126 -2.24 -25.39 -5.16
CA ASN A 126 -3.33 -26.32 -4.89
C ASN A 126 -4.23 -26.52 -6.11
N THR A 127 -4.54 -25.45 -6.86
CA THR A 127 -5.34 -25.56 -8.10
C THR A 127 -4.64 -26.34 -9.23
N LEU A 128 -3.31 -26.37 -9.28
CA LEU A 128 -2.57 -27.23 -10.23
C LEU A 128 -2.57 -28.71 -9.83
N ILE A 129 -2.64 -29.03 -8.53
CA ILE A 129 -2.65 -30.42 -8.03
C ILE A 129 -4.03 -31.07 -8.20
N PHE A 130 -5.11 -30.31 -8.03
CA PHE A 130 -6.49 -30.85 -8.18
C PHE A 130 -6.99 -30.95 -9.63
N ASN A 131 -6.23 -30.44 -10.60
CA ASN A 131 -6.55 -30.49 -12.03
C ASN A 131 -5.69 -31.52 -12.82
N LEU A 132 -5.00 -32.42 -12.09
CA LEU A 132 -4.27 -33.58 -12.62
C LEU A 132 -4.97 -34.87 -12.17
#